data_AF-A0A0M3J575-F1
#
_entry.id   AF-A0A0M3J575-F1
#
_cell.length_a   1.000
_cell.length_b   1.000
_cell.length_c   1.000
_cell.angle_alpha   90.00
_cell.angle_beta   90.00
_cell.angle_gamma   90.00
#
_symmetry.space_group_name_H-M   'P 1'
#
loop_
_entity.id
_entity.type
_entity.pdbx_description
1 polymer ?
#
loop_
_entity_poly.entity_id
_entity_poly.type
_entity_poly.pdbx_seq_one_letter_code
_entity_poly.pdbx_strand_id
1 'polypeptide(L)'
;MIDSEASRHLVQCRRTLITGVYLEKMLKQSDVNIWMQNIRLSLISIPISAVSVLLNDHNRIAEGNTFRGFDTLVWILTFTNSLGGLLISIVIKYADNILKAYAQSAAIIGAAIGSWILFDFVPNLMFTLGAGTVLLSVYIYSAYPFNGYERQIHVHSSIPKKNIEGNVESRSANNG
;
A
#
# COMPACT_ATOMS: atom_id res chain seq x y z
N MET A 1 30.85 10.70 -4.52
CA MET A 1 29.54 11.39 -4.53
C MET A 1 28.47 10.55 -5.21
N ILE A 2 28.74 9.96 -6.39
CA ILE A 2 27.82 9.07 -7.14
C ILE A 2 27.37 7.82 -6.34
N ASP A 3 28.28 7.18 -5.58
CA ASP A 3 27.96 6.02 -4.72
C ASP A 3 26.97 6.32 -3.57
N SER A 4 26.98 7.57 -3.08
CA SER A 4 26.11 7.97 -1.97
C SER A 4 24.66 8.22 -2.43
N GLU A 5 24.45 8.67 -3.65
CA GLU A 5 23.09 8.85 -4.20
C GLU A 5 22.48 7.50 -4.61
N ALA A 6 23.27 6.63 -5.26
CA ALA A 6 22.82 5.30 -5.64
C ALA A 6 22.36 4.48 -4.43
N SER A 7 23.14 4.50 -3.33
CA SER A 7 22.77 3.80 -2.09
C SER A 7 21.48 4.35 -1.45
N ARG A 8 21.18 5.64 -1.57
CA ARG A 8 19.93 6.25 -1.05
C ARG A 8 18.71 5.72 -1.79
N HIS A 9 18.75 5.62 -3.12
CA HIS A 9 17.65 5.06 -3.91
C HIS A 9 17.41 3.58 -3.58
N LEU A 10 18.47 2.79 -3.44
CA LEU A 10 18.35 1.38 -3.05
C LEU A 10 17.74 1.21 -1.65
N VAL A 11 18.11 2.08 -0.70
CA VAL A 11 17.51 2.07 0.64
C VAL A 11 16.03 2.44 0.59
N GLN A 12 15.63 3.41 -0.22
CA GLN A 12 14.22 3.79 -0.41
C GLN A 12 13.40 2.63 -1.00
N CYS A 13 13.86 2.02 -2.09
CA CYS A 13 13.19 0.88 -2.71
C CYS A 13 13.04 -0.29 -1.73
N ARG A 14 14.09 -0.60 -0.96
CA ARG A 14 14.01 -1.66 0.04
C ARG A 14 12.94 -1.38 1.10
N ARG A 15 12.87 -0.14 1.58
CA ARG A 15 11.87 0.25 2.59
C ARG A 15 10.44 0.15 2.04
N THR A 16 10.18 0.64 0.83
CA THR A 16 8.82 0.60 0.26
C THR A 16 8.31 -0.82 0.03
N LEU A 17 9.18 -1.74 -0.40
CA LEU A 17 8.84 -3.17 -0.57
C LEU A 17 8.49 -3.82 0.77
N ILE A 18 9.31 -3.62 1.81
CA ILE A 18 9.07 -4.20 3.15
C ILE A 18 7.80 -3.61 3.76
N THR A 19 7.60 -2.29 3.68
CA THR A 19 6.41 -1.62 4.19
C THR A 19 5.14 -2.11 3.50
N GLY A 20 5.17 -2.34 2.18
CA GLY A 20 4.03 -2.86 1.43
C GLY A 20 3.60 -4.26 1.91
N VAL A 21 4.56 -5.17 2.09
CA VAL A 21 4.28 -6.53 2.59
C VAL A 21 3.84 -6.51 4.06
N TYR A 22 4.44 -5.63 4.88
CA TYR A 22 4.02 -5.47 6.28
C TYR A 22 2.59 -4.93 6.38
N LEU A 23 2.24 -3.94 5.57
CA LEU A 23 0.89 -3.38 5.50
C LEU A 23 -0.13 -4.44 5.07
N GLU A 24 0.22 -5.27 4.08
CA GLU A 24 -0.59 -6.41 3.66
C GLU A 24 -0.84 -7.39 4.81
N LYS A 25 0.21 -7.78 5.54
CA LYS A 25 0.09 -8.65 6.71
C LYS A 25 -0.79 -8.03 7.81
N MET A 26 -0.59 -6.75 8.11
CA MET A 26 -1.39 -6.05 9.11
C MET A 26 -2.88 -5.98 8.74
N LEU A 27 -3.21 -5.75 7.46
CA LEU A 27 -4.59 -5.64 6.97
C LEU A 27 -5.28 -7.01 6.87
N LYS A 28 -4.56 -8.06 6.47
CA LYS A 28 -5.13 -9.40 6.23
C LYS A 28 -5.20 -10.27 7.49
N GLN A 29 -4.29 -10.11 8.45
CA GLN A 29 -4.20 -10.97 9.64
C GLN A 29 -5.04 -10.48 10.84
N SER A 30 -5.78 -9.39 10.69
CA SER A 30 -6.54 -8.79 11.77
C SER A 30 -8.05 -8.79 11.47
N ASP A 31 -8.83 -9.30 12.43
CA ASP A 31 -10.30 -9.36 12.39
C ASP A 31 -10.99 -7.99 12.56
N VAL A 32 -10.20 -6.91 12.62
CA VAL A 32 -10.68 -5.55 12.82
C VAL A 32 -11.10 -4.91 11.49
N ASN A 33 -12.09 -4.03 11.54
CA ASN A 33 -12.53 -3.25 10.38
C ASN A 33 -11.36 -2.51 9.70
N ILE A 34 -11.36 -2.47 8.37
CA ILE A 34 -10.32 -1.86 7.51
C ILE A 34 -10.11 -0.39 7.90
N TRP A 35 -11.23 0.30 8.09
CA TRP A 35 -11.26 1.71 8.46
C TRP A 35 -10.59 1.95 9.81
N MET A 36 -10.80 1.05 10.78
CA MET A 36 -10.17 1.13 12.10
C MET A 36 -8.66 0.85 12.04
N GLN A 37 -8.23 -0.09 11.18
CA GLN A 37 -6.80 -0.32 10.94
C GLN A 37 -6.13 0.89 10.28
N ASN A 38 -6.78 1.49 9.28
CA ASN A 38 -6.28 2.70 8.65
C ASN A 38 -6.22 3.89 9.61
N ILE A 39 -7.20 4.05 10.51
CA ILE A 39 -7.15 5.06 11.57
C ILE A 39 -5.97 4.81 12.51
N ARG A 40 -5.71 3.57 12.94
CA ARG A 40 -4.55 3.24 13.78
C ARG A 40 -3.22 3.61 13.11
N LEU A 41 -3.09 3.33 11.81
CA LEU A 41 -1.90 3.70 11.02
C LEU A 41 -1.73 5.23 10.94
N SER A 42 -2.83 5.96 10.71
CA SER A 42 -2.83 7.42 10.67
C SER A 42 -2.51 8.04 12.03
N LEU A 43 -3.01 7.47 13.14
CA LEU A 43 -2.72 7.95 14.49
C LEU A 43 -1.23 7.89 14.82
N ILE A 44 -0.50 6.90 14.30
CA ILE A 44 0.95 6.79 14.47
C ILE A 44 1.68 7.72 13.50
N SER A 45 1.18 7.93 12.28
CA SER A 45 1.85 8.74 11.26
C SER A 45 1.77 10.25 11.54
N ILE A 46 0.67 10.75 12.10
CA ILE A 46 0.47 12.18 12.41
C ILE A 46 1.59 12.74 13.32
N PRO A 47 1.89 12.16 14.50
CA PRO A 47 2.94 12.70 15.37
C PRO A 47 4.34 12.58 14.74
N ILE A 48 4.62 11.51 14.01
CA ILE A 48 5.89 11.34 13.30
C ILE A 48 6.06 12.43 12.23
N SER A 49 4.99 12.71 11.47
CA SER A 49 4.98 13.79 10.48
C SER A 49 5.16 15.16 11.14
N ALA A 50 4.48 15.42 12.26
CA ALA A 50 4.62 16.66 13.01
C ALA A 50 6.06 16.87 13.51
N VAL A 51 6.70 15.84 14.07
CA VAL A 51 8.11 15.89 14.47
C VAL A 51 9.02 16.11 13.26
N SER A 52 8.74 15.46 12.13
CA SER A 52 9.51 15.66 10.89
C SER A 52 9.46 17.12 10.42
N VAL A 53 8.29 17.76 10.47
CA VAL A 53 8.13 19.18 10.10
C VAL A 53 8.89 20.09 11.06
N LEU A 54 8.83 19.82 12.38
CA LEU A 54 9.58 20.59 13.37
C LEU A 54 11.10 20.51 13.16
N LEU A 55 11.62 19.34 12.77
CA LEU A 55 13.06 19.15 12.56
C LEU A 55 13.56 19.77 11.25
N ASN A 56 12.77 19.71 10.17
CA ASN A 56 13.20 20.17 8.85
C ASN A 56 12.92 21.67 8.61
N ASP A 57 11.82 22.20 9.13
CA ASP A 57 11.31 23.53 8.77
C ASP A 57 11.17 24.49 9.98
N HIS A 58 11.98 24.31 11.02
CA HIS A 58 11.94 25.13 12.25
C HIS A 58 11.90 26.65 12.00
N ASN A 59 12.68 27.14 11.04
CA ASN A 59 12.75 28.57 10.69
C ASN A 59 11.44 29.10 10.08
N ARG A 60 10.76 28.32 9.24
CA ARG A 60 9.50 28.73 8.59
C ARG A 60 8.33 28.78 9.57
N ILE A 61 8.38 27.96 10.62
CA ILE A 61 7.39 27.92 11.70
C ILE A 61 7.58 29.12 12.63
N ALA A 62 8.82 29.50 12.93
CA ALA A 62 9.16 30.64 13.78
C ALA A 62 8.69 31.98 13.19
N GLU A 63 8.67 32.10 11.86
CA GLU A 63 8.17 33.28 11.14
C GLU A 63 6.64 33.35 11.04
N GLY A 64 5.89 32.38 11.58
CA GLY A 64 4.42 32.37 11.57
C GLY A 64 3.78 32.15 10.19
N ASN A 65 4.58 31.80 9.17
CA ASN A 65 4.15 31.70 7.78
C ASN A 65 3.82 30.26 7.34
N THR A 66 3.45 29.37 8.27
CA THR A 66 3.29 27.92 8.03
C THR A 66 2.30 27.58 6.91
N PHE A 67 1.26 28.39 6.70
CA PHE A 67 0.21 28.15 5.69
C PHE A 67 0.25 29.11 4.49
N ARG A 68 1.36 29.84 4.30
CA ARG A 68 1.47 30.82 3.22
C ARG A 68 1.65 30.09 1.88
N GLY A 69 0.67 30.24 0.97
CA GLY A 69 0.66 29.60 -0.34
C GLY A 69 -0.24 28.35 -0.46
N PHE A 70 -1.11 28.08 0.52
CA PHE A 70 -2.16 27.07 0.39
C PHE A 70 -3.25 27.53 -0.59
N ASP A 71 -3.04 27.22 -1.86
CA ASP A 71 -4.02 27.46 -2.91
C ASP A 71 -5.11 26.38 -2.95
N THR A 72 -6.24 26.67 -3.62
CA THR A 72 -7.35 25.72 -3.83
C THR A 72 -6.87 24.43 -4.51
N LEU A 73 -5.87 24.52 -5.38
CA LEU A 73 -5.23 23.35 -6.00
C LEU A 73 -4.53 22.44 -4.99
N VAL A 74 -3.90 23.01 -3.95
CA VAL A 74 -3.25 22.24 -2.88
C VAL A 74 -4.31 21.48 -2.09
N TRP A 75 -5.46 22.10 -1.82
CA TRP A 75 -6.59 21.42 -1.18
C TRP A 75 -7.09 20.24 -2.00
N ILE A 76 -7.39 20.45 -3.28
CA ILE A 76 -7.85 19.38 -4.19
C ILE A 76 -6.82 18.25 -4.25
N LEU A 77 -5.54 18.57 -4.45
CA LEU A 77 -4.45 17.60 -4.51
C LEU A 77 -4.36 16.79 -3.20
N THR A 78 -4.50 17.45 -2.05
CA THR A 78 -4.45 16.79 -0.74
C THR A 78 -5.62 15.82 -0.57
N PHE A 79 -6.83 16.22 -0.96
CA PHE A 79 -7.99 15.32 -0.94
C PHE A 79 -7.80 14.12 -1.87
N THR A 80 -7.35 14.34 -3.11
CA THR A 80 -7.09 13.26 -4.06
C THR A 80 -6.00 12.30 -3.57
N ASN A 81 -4.91 12.80 -2.99
CA ASN A 81 -3.85 11.96 -2.42
C ASN A 81 -4.34 11.13 -1.22
N SER A 82 -5.12 11.74 -0.33
CA SER A 82 -5.74 11.05 0.81
C SER A 82 -6.67 9.92 0.36
N LEU A 83 -7.55 10.21 -0.61
CA LEU A 83 -8.44 9.21 -1.23
C LEU A 83 -7.65 8.09 -1.91
N GLY A 84 -6.55 8.41 -2.58
CA GLY A 84 -5.64 7.43 -3.16
C GLY A 84 -5.07 6.47 -2.10
N GLY A 85 -4.63 6.99 -0.95
CA GLY A 85 -4.15 6.17 0.17
C GLY A 85 -5.22 5.24 0.75
N LEU A 86 -6.46 5.72 0.87
CA LEU A 86 -7.61 4.92 1.29
C LEU A 86 -7.93 3.82 0.29
N LEU A 87 -7.98 4.15 -1.01
CA LEU A 87 -8.23 3.19 -2.08
C LEU A 87 -7.16 2.10 -2.11
N ILE A 88 -5.90 2.47 -1.92
CA ILE A 88 -4.78 1.53 -1.86
C ILE A 88 -4.93 0.57 -0.68
N SER A 89 -5.40 1.04 0.46
CA SER A 89 -5.65 0.20 1.65
C SER A 89 -6.76 -0.82 1.39
N ILE A 90 -7.81 -0.41 0.67
CA ILE A 90 -8.88 -1.29 0.20
C ILE A 90 -8.29 -2.34 -0.76
N VAL A 91 -7.57 -1.90 -1.81
CA VAL A 91 -6.96 -2.79 -2.79
C VAL A 91 -6.05 -3.83 -2.12
N ILE A 92 -5.21 -3.45 -1.15
CA ILE A 92 -4.32 -4.40 -0.46
C ILE A 92 -5.08 -5.43 0.38
N LYS A 93 -6.28 -5.10 0.87
CA LYS A 93 -7.09 -6.10 1.59
C LYS A 93 -7.73 -7.11 0.64
N TYR A 94 -8.23 -6.64 -0.50
CA TYR A 94 -8.95 -7.48 -1.45
C TYR A 94 -8.04 -8.12 -2.52
N ALA A 95 -6.84 -7.59 -2.71
CA ALA A 95 -5.83 -8.05 -3.67
C ALA A 95 -4.45 -8.14 -3.02
N ASP A 96 -3.58 -8.99 -3.55
CA ASP A 96 -2.19 -9.10 -3.08
C ASP A 96 -1.35 -7.88 -3.49
N ASN A 97 -0.34 -7.52 -2.70
CA ASN A 97 0.54 -6.38 -3.01
C ASN A 97 1.31 -6.57 -4.34
N ILE A 98 1.45 -7.82 -4.80
CA ILE A 98 2.00 -8.16 -6.12
C ILE A 98 1.04 -7.72 -7.24
N LEU A 99 -0.26 -8.04 -7.12
CA LEU A 99 -1.26 -7.65 -8.11
C LEU A 99 -1.39 -6.13 -8.21
N LYS A 100 -1.28 -5.42 -7.07
CA LYS A 100 -1.21 -3.96 -7.05
C LYS A 100 -0.03 -3.42 -7.88
N ALA A 101 1.15 -4.01 -7.74
CA ALA A 101 2.34 -3.57 -8.48
C ALA A 101 2.20 -3.80 -10.00
N TYR A 102 1.60 -4.94 -10.40
CA TYR A 102 1.27 -5.21 -11.80
C TYR A 102 0.22 -4.24 -12.34
N ALA A 103 -0.85 -3.98 -11.58
CA ALA A 103 -1.89 -3.03 -11.96
C ALA A 103 -1.34 -1.61 -12.15
N GLN A 104 -0.45 -1.16 -11.25
CA GLN A 104 0.22 0.13 -11.39
C GLN A 104 1.09 0.19 -12.65
N SER A 105 1.79 -0.90 -12.98
CA SER A 105 2.63 -0.98 -14.19
C SER A 105 1.78 -0.94 -15.47
N ALA A 106 0.65 -1.64 -15.48
CA ALA A 106 -0.32 -1.58 -16.58
C ALA A 106 -0.96 -0.19 -16.73
N ALA A 107 -1.26 0.49 -15.61
CA ALA A 107 -1.79 1.85 -15.61
C ALA A 107 -0.81 2.86 -16.24
N ILE A 108 0.50 2.72 -15.99
CA ILE A 108 1.53 3.56 -16.61
C ILE A 108 1.52 3.40 -18.14
N ILE A 109 1.41 2.16 -18.63
CA ILE A 109 1.34 1.88 -20.07
C ILE A 109 0.06 2.45 -20.68
N GLY A 110 -1.08 2.24 -20.01
CA GLY A 110 -2.36 2.82 -20.42
C GLY A 110 -2.31 4.35 -20.50
N ALA A 111 -1.69 4.99 -19.50
CA ALA A 111 -1.48 6.44 -19.50
C ALA A 111 -0.58 6.90 -20.66
N ALA A 112 0.46 6.13 -21.00
CA ALA A 112 1.32 6.44 -22.13
C ALA A 112 0.60 6.28 -23.48
N ILE A 113 -0.23 5.25 -23.64
CA ILE A 113 -1.07 5.07 -24.84
C ILE A 113 -2.08 6.22 -24.93
N GLY A 114 -2.72 6.57 -23.82
CA GLY A 114 -3.62 7.73 -23.75
C GLY A 114 -2.90 9.02 -24.13
N SER A 115 -1.68 9.21 -23.66
CA SER A 115 -0.86 10.38 -24.01
C SER A 115 -0.46 10.40 -25.49
N TRP A 116 -0.22 9.24 -26.11
CA TRP A 116 0.06 9.16 -27.54
C TRP A 116 -1.15 9.62 -28.37
N ILE A 117 -2.36 9.19 -27.99
CA ILE A 117 -3.60 9.52 -28.71
C ILE A 117 -4.03 10.98 -28.49
N LEU A 118 -3.85 11.54 -27.28
CA LEU A 118 -4.33 12.89 -26.95
C LEU A 118 -3.31 14.01 -27.27
N PHE A 119 -2.01 13.72 -27.22
CA PHE A 119 -0.94 14.73 -27.30
C PHE A 119 0.05 14.49 -28.45
N ASP A 120 -0.23 13.55 -29.37
CA ASP A 120 0.63 13.17 -30.52
C ASP A 120 2.10 12.90 -30.12
N PHE A 121 2.32 12.43 -28.88
CA PHE A 121 3.65 12.16 -28.38
C PHE A 121 4.21 10.88 -29.01
N VAL A 122 5.31 10.97 -29.77
CA VAL A 122 5.94 9.80 -30.42
C VAL A 122 6.67 8.96 -29.37
N PRO A 123 6.19 7.75 -29.03
CA PRO A 123 6.86 6.89 -28.06
C PRO A 123 8.22 6.42 -28.60
N ASN A 124 9.25 6.45 -27.76
CA ASN A 124 10.59 5.97 -28.09
C ASN A 124 10.61 4.43 -28.25
N LEU A 125 11.47 3.89 -29.11
CA LEU A 125 11.72 2.45 -29.29
C LEU A 125 11.99 1.71 -27.97
N MET A 126 12.74 2.33 -27.05
CA MET A 126 12.99 1.72 -25.73
C MET A 126 11.72 1.63 -24.88
N PHE A 127 10.80 2.59 -25.03
CA PHE A 127 9.52 2.59 -24.34
C PHE A 127 8.59 1.51 -24.88
N THR A 128 8.51 1.35 -26.21
CA THR A 128 7.64 0.33 -26.83
C THR A 128 8.08 -1.09 -26.51
N LEU A 129 9.39 -1.35 -26.50
CA LEU A 129 9.95 -2.63 -26.06
C LEU A 129 9.62 -2.90 -24.59
N GLY A 130 9.84 -1.94 -23.70
CA GLY A 130 9.51 -2.06 -22.29
C GLY A 130 8.02 -2.29 -22.04
N ALA A 131 7.15 -1.57 -22.74
CA ALA A 131 5.70 -1.74 -22.68
C ALA A 131 5.29 -3.15 -23.15
N GLY A 132 5.86 -3.65 -24.25
CA GLY A 132 5.62 -5.00 -24.74
C GLY A 132 5.99 -6.09 -23.73
N THR A 133 7.16 -5.97 -23.07
CA THR A 133 7.59 -6.92 -22.03
C THR A 133 6.64 -6.94 -20.83
N VAL A 134 6.18 -5.77 -20.37
CA VAL A 134 5.24 -5.69 -19.24
C VAL A 134 3.87 -6.24 -19.62
N LEU A 135 3.35 -5.95 -20.82
CA LEU A 135 2.09 -6.51 -21.31
C LEU A 135 2.15 -8.04 -21.38
N LEU A 136 3.27 -8.60 -21.84
CA LEU A 136 3.48 -10.06 -21.83
C LEU A 136 3.47 -10.62 -20.40
N SER A 137 4.14 -9.96 -19.46
CA SER A 137 4.15 -10.39 -18.06
C SER A 137 2.76 -10.37 -17.43
N VAL A 138 1.97 -9.32 -17.68
CA VAL A 138 0.58 -9.21 -17.17
C VAL A 138 -0.31 -10.25 -17.82
N TYR A 139 -0.14 -10.51 -19.12
CA TYR A 139 -0.89 -11.55 -19.83
C TYR A 139 -0.62 -12.93 -19.22
N ILE A 140 0.65 -13.28 -18.99
CA ILE A 140 1.02 -14.55 -18.35
C ILE A 140 0.44 -14.64 -16.93
N TYR A 141 0.53 -13.57 -16.14
CA TYR A 141 -0.03 -13.56 -14.78
C TYR A 141 -1.55 -13.74 -14.78
N SER A 142 -2.26 -13.15 -15.75
CA SER A 142 -3.72 -13.28 -15.90
C SER A 142 -4.14 -14.68 -16.41
N ALA A 143 -3.32 -15.28 -17.27
CA ALA A 143 -3.60 -16.60 -17.87
C ALA A 143 -3.42 -17.77 -16.88
N TYR A 144 -2.66 -17.59 -15.80
CA TYR A 144 -2.52 -18.56 -14.72
C TYR A 144 -3.30 -18.11 -13.47
N PRO A 145 -4.62 -18.38 -13.38
CA PRO A 145 -5.38 -18.07 -12.17
C PRO A 145 -4.80 -18.88 -10.99
N PHE A 146 -4.30 -18.17 -9.98
CA PHE A 146 -3.76 -18.77 -8.77
C PHE A 146 -4.92 -19.31 -7.90
N ASN A 147 -5.30 -20.58 -8.08
CA ASN A 147 -6.37 -21.28 -7.33
C ASN A 147 -6.02 -21.55 -5.85
N GLY A 148 -5.29 -20.65 -5.18
CA GLY A 148 -4.79 -20.85 -3.81
C GLY A 148 -5.82 -20.65 -2.69
N TYR A 149 -6.97 -20.03 -2.97
CA TYR A 149 -7.97 -19.66 -1.95
C TYR A 149 -8.76 -20.85 -1.39
N GLU A 150 -9.03 -21.90 -2.20
CA GLU A 150 -9.77 -23.08 -1.73
C GLU A 150 -9.06 -23.83 -0.60
N ARG A 151 -7.73 -23.80 -0.54
CA ARG A 151 -6.97 -24.57 0.47
C ARG A 151 -6.98 -23.94 1.87
N GLN A 152 -7.14 -22.62 1.97
CA GLN A 152 -7.13 -21.90 3.26
C GLN A 152 -8.48 -22.00 3.99
N ILE A 153 -9.61 -21.95 3.27
CA ILE A 153 -10.94 -22.20 3.84
C ILE A 153 -11.04 -23.65 4.35
N HIS A 154 -10.54 -24.62 3.58
CA HIS A 154 -10.58 -26.03 3.96
C HIS A 154 -9.69 -26.38 5.16
N VAL A 155 -8.58 -25.66 5.40
CA VAL A 155 -7.73 -25.86 6.59
C VAL A 155 -8.29 -25.13 7.82
N HIS A 156 -8.84 -23.92 7.66
CA HIS A 156 -9.43 -23.18 8.79
C HIS A 156 -10.74 -23.81 9.30
N SER A 157 -11.52 -24.44 8.42
CA SER A 157 -12.73 -25.20 8.81
C SER A 157 -12.43 -26.57 9.41
N SER A 158 -11.23 -27.13 9.20
CA SER A 158 -10.81 -28.42 9.74
C SER A 158 -10.07 -28.33 11.08
N ILE A 159 -9.96 -27.13 11.68
CA ILE A 159 -9.64 -27.02 13.11
C ILE A 159 -10.93 -27.27 13.92
N PRO A 160 -11.06 -28.43 14.59
CA PRO A 160 -12.22 -28.67 15.44
C PRO A 160 -12.23 -27.66 16.60
N LYS A 161 -13.31 -26.86 16.69
CA LYS A 161 -13.63 -26.00 17.86
C LYS A 161 -14.05 -26.84 19.09
N LYS A 162 -13.26 -27.84 19.46
CA LYS A 162 -13.56 -28.73 20.59
C LYS A 162 -12.34 -28.78 21.50
N ASN A 163 -12.15 -27.75 22.33
CA ASN A 163 -11.40 -27.85 23.60
C ASN A 163 -11.26 -26.55 24.40
N ILE A 164 -11.82 -25.40 23.96
CA ILE A 164 -11.72 -24.16 24.74
C ILE A 164 -12.86 -24.02 25.74
N GLU A 165 -14.08 -24.46 25.42
CA GLU A 165 -15.23 -24.30 26.34
C GLU A 165 -15.18 -25.24 27.56
N GLY A 166 -14.58 -26.43 27.44
CA GLY A 166 -14.51 -27.41 28.54
C GLY A 166 -13.43 -27.14 29.59
N ASN A 167 -12.45 -26.26 29.30
CA ASN A 167 -11.33 -25.97 30.19
C ASN A 167 -11.55 -24.71 31.05
N VAL A 168 -12.60 -23.92 30.75
CA VAL A 168 -12.98 -22.75 31.55
C VAL A 168 -13.88 -23.19 32.73
N GLU A 169 -14.80 -24.14 32.50
CA GLU A 169 -15.71 -24.62 33.54
C GLU A 169 -14.98 -25.46 34.61
N SER A 170 -13.97 -26.24 34.21
CA SER A 170 -13.15 -27.06 35.12
C SER A 170 -12.14 -26.24 35.95
N ARG A 171 -11.81 -25.01 35.55
CA ARG A 171 -10.97 -24.09 36.34
C ARG A 171 -11.76 -23.26 37.35
N SER A 172 -13.05 -23.05 37.14
CA SER A 172 -13.91 -22.38 38.12
C SER A 172 -14.27 -23.29 39.31
N ALA A 173 -14.36 -24.61 39.08
CA ALA A 173 -14.69 -25.58 40.12
C ALA A 173 -13.53 -25.96 41.07
N ASN A 174 -12.29 -25.60 40.76
CA ASN A 174 -11.11 -25.96 41.57
C ASN A 174 -10.51 -24.78 42.35
N ASN A 175 -11.20 -23.63 42.36
CA ASN A 175 -10.77 -22.40 43.03
C ASN A 175 -11.82 -21.88 44.04
N GLY A 176 -12.70 -22.77 44.50
CA GLY A 176 -13.70 -22.53 45.55
C GLY A 176 -13.41 -23.33 46.81
#